data_AF-A0AAN6ZPP8-F1
#
_entry.id   AF-A0AAN6ZPP8-F1
#
_cell.length_a   1.000
_cell.length_b   1.000
_cell.length_c   1.000
_cell.angle_alpha   90.00
_cell.angle_beta   90.00
_cell.angle_gamma   90.00
#
_symmetry.space_group_name_H-M   'P 1'
#
loop_
_entity.id
_entity.type
_entity.pdbx_description
1 polymer ?
#
loop_
_entity_poly.entity_id
_entity_poly.type
_entity_poly.pdbx_seq_one_letter_code
_entity_poly.pdbx_strand_id
1 'polypeptide(L)'
;MSSTNTTITPQPAPPFLSTQPPHSTPSPAAPAIAIPGLSPAAPLSQSSPSPSTHSFLGLDALFTNPVFAGGIGLAGLGAAAAFGRRAVISGAGLLRRQLLVNIEISKRDPSYNWVLAWLAQPRDNRGFIAQRLTRLRNLSVTTSTKSLNPRGSGAIDEAGNAGGRIHADFRVHPGFGRHVVRHAPGVYIAVNREKAGTATTATGEPHETLTLTLLWMHRHVLSDVFTQAHALAQSFQQGKTIVYTARKMEWAVLGKPRLKRPLGSVILDEGVKESLVGDVKEFLKAQQWYTDRGVPYRRGYLLYGPPGTGKTSFIQALAGELDYSVAMINLSEIGMTDDLLAQLLTQLPEKSILLLEDVDAALVNRRQRDPDGYSGRTVTASGLLNALDGLAAGEDRIAFLTTNHIDRLDPALIRPGRVDMMVRIGEATRYQATQMWDRYYGDIDQDHSGRERFLKKLDELGLLGNDNQNPEAPKRHTSTAAIQGLFQFNKGDMEGAIKMAEGLIPRTFEPETPSAEGTIKSPA
;
A
#
# COMPACT_ATOMS: atom_id res chain seq x y z
N MET A 1 -32.00 53.76 12.55
CA MET A 1 -32.35 53.28 13.91
C MET A 1 -31.77 51.88 14.08
N SER A 2 -30.66 51.81 14.83
CA SER A 2 -30.22 50.70 15.71
C SER A 2 -29.93 49.34 15.03
N SER A 3 -28.69 48.93 14.71
CA SER A 3 -27.47 48.77 15.53
C SER A 3 -27.64 47.80 16.71
N THR A 4 -27.46 46.49 16.48
CA THR A 4 -27.02 45.55 17.52
C THR A 4 -25.97 44.61 16.94
N ASN A 5 -24.73 44.86 17.35
CA ASN A 5 -23.51 44.16 17.00
C ASN A 5 -23.25 43.17 18.14
N THR A 6 -23.35 41.86 17.89
CA THR A 6 -23.03 40.83 18.90
C THR A 6 -21.70 40.19 18.54
N THR A 7 -20.64 40.74 19.13
CA THR A 7 -19.28 40.21 19.09
C THR A 7 -19.19 38.99 20.01
N ILE A 8 -18.96 37.80 19.46
CA ILE A 8 -18.68 36.58 20.23
C ILE A 8 -17.17 36.48 20.43
N THR A 9 -16.74 36.64 21.69
CA THR A 9 -15.36 36.46 22.15
C THR A 9 -15.11 34.96 22.43
N PRO A 10 -13.96 34.37 22.04
CA PRO A 10 -13.65 32.99 22.40
C PRO A 10 -13.21 32.89 23.86
N GLN A 11 -13.86 31.99 24.60
CA GLN A 11 -13.57 31.65 26.00
C GLN A 11 -12.28 30.81 26.09
N PRO A 12 -11.39 31.05 27.08
CA PRO A 12 -10.18 30.25 27.23
C PRO A 12 -10.50 28.87 27.83
N ALA A 13 -9.85 27.84 27.31
CA ALA A 13 -9.96 26.45 27.74
C ALA A 13 -9.49 26.24 29.20
N PRO A 14 -10.09 25.28 29.94
CA PRO A 14 -9.69 24.97 31.31
C PRO A 14 -8.32 24.24 31.35
N PRO A 15 -7.52 24.41 32.42
CA PRO A 15 -6.21 23.80 32.53
C PRO A 15 -6.31 22.28 32.77
N PHE A 16 -5.49 21.53 32.03
CA PHE A 16 -5.32 20.09 32.14
C PHE A 16 -4.79 19.68 33.54
N LEU A 17 -5.53 18.80 34.20
CA LEU A 17 -5.08 18.10 35.41
C LEU A 17 -3.87 17.21 35.10
N SER A 18 -2.80 17.40 35.86
CA SER A 18 -1.61 16.55 35.89
C SER A 18 -1.93 15.21 36.55
N THR A 19 -1.77 14.11 35.81
CA THR A 19 -1.85 12.74 36.33
C THR A 19 -0.48 12.32 36.86
N GLN A 20 -0.35 12.24 38.19
CA GLN A 20 0.78 11.58 38.87
C GLN A 20 0.62 10.04 38.86
N PRO A 21 1.72 9.27 38.92
CA PRO A 21 1.68 7.81 39.01
C PRO A 21 1.38 7.32 40.45
N PRO A 22 0.87 6.09 40.63
CA PRO A 22 0.36 5.62 41.91
C PRO A 22 1.47 5.19 42.89
N HIS A 23 1.39 5.73 44.11
CA HIS A 23 2.09 5.24 45.29
C HIS A 23 1.27 4.13 45.97
N SER A 24 1.93 3.03 46.30
CA SER A 24 1.41 1.93 47.10
C SER A 24 1.51 2.25 48.60
N THR A 25 0.41 2.02 49.32
CA THR A 25 0.28 2.06 50.77
C THR A 25 0.70 0.73 51.42
N PRO A 26 1.33 0.74 52.61
CA PRO A 26 1.20 -0.36 53.56
C PRO A 26 0.09 -0.08 54.61
N SER A 27 -0.52 -1.18 55.05
CA SER A 27 -1.66 -1.32 55.96
C SER A 27 -1.42 -0.76 57.39
N PRO A 28 -2.46 -0.28 58.11
CA PRO A 28 -2.33 0.25 59.47
C PRO A 28 -2.57 -0.81 60.56
N ALA A 29 -1.79 -0.73 61.64
CA ALA A 29 -2.06 -1.38 62.91
C ALA A 29 -2.69 -0.37 63.89
N ALA A 30 -3.77 -0.78 64.56
CA ALA A 30 -4.46 -0.07 65.63
C ALA A 30 -4.07 -0.64 67.02
N PRO A 31 -4.57 -0.13 68.16
CA PRO A 31 -4.01 1.01 68.88
C PRO A 31 -3.60 0.68 70.33
N ALA A 32 -2.92 1.62 70.98
CA ALA A 32 -2.53 1.58 72.39
C ALA A 32 -3.67 2.01 73.33
N ILE A 33 -3.78 1.35 74.49
CA ILE A 33 -4.63 1.72 75.64
C ILE A 33 -3.75 1.77 76.89
N ALA A 34 -4.03 2.75 77.76
CA ALA A 34 -3.26 3.14 78.95
C ALA A 34 -3.57 2.31 80.23
N ILE A 35 -2.59 2.39 81.17
CA ILE A 35 -2.41 1.84 82.54
C ILE A 35 -3.48 2.40 83.56
N PRO A 36 -3.62 2.03 84.88
CA PRO A 36 -2.71 1.34 85.84
C PRO A 36 -3.31 0.40 86.93
N GLY A 37 -2.46 -0.26 87.74
CA GLY A 37 -2.82 -0.64 89.14
C GLY A 37 -2.20 -1.90 89.79
N LEU A 38 -1.49 -1.67 90.92
CA LEU A 38 -1.35 -2.48 92.16
C LEU A 38 -0.30 -3.63 92.30
N SER A 39 0.60 -3.40 93.28
CA SER A 39 1.68 -4.19 93.92
C SER A 39 1.21 -5.41 94.77
N PRO A 40 2.00 -6.04 95.69
CA PRO A 40 3.45 -6.41 95.75
C PRO A 40 3.72 -7.88 96.23
N ALA A 41 4.96 -8.39 96.11
CA ALA A 41 5.70 -9.29 97.06
C ALA A 41 6.99 -9.83 96.37
N ALA A 42 8.22 -9.40 96.70
CA ALA A 42 9.13 -9.82 97.79
C ALA A 42 9.87 -11.18 97.54
N PRO A 43 11.10 -11.43 98.08
CA PRO A 43 12.39 -11.16 97.42
C PRO A 43 13.40 -12.36 97.46
N LEU A 44 14.69 -12.09 97.16
CA LEU A 44 15.95 -12.87 97.25
C LEU A 44 16.52 -13.25 95.86
N SER A 45 17.79 -13.06 95.48
CA SER A 45 19.02 -12.60 96.16
C SER A 45 20.11 -12.27 95.12
N GLN A 46 20.75 -11.10 95.29
CA GLN A 46 22.16 -10.71 95.02
C GLN A 46 23.00 -11.40 93.91
N SER A 47 23.44 -10.62 92.92
CA SER A 47 24.86 -10.26 92.70
C SER A 47 25.04 -9.35 91.47
N SER A 48 25.73 -8.22 91.66
CA SER A 48 26.20 -7.26 90.64
C SER A 48 27.44 -7.82 89.88
N PRO A 49 28.01 -7.19 88.83
CA PRO A 49 27.66 -5.92 88.18
C PRO A 49 27.58 -5.94 86.61
N SER A 50 26.94 -4.90 86.07
CA SER A 50 26.97 -4.32 84.70
C SER A 50 27.79 -4.98 83.57
N PRO A 51 27.18 -5.27 82.39
CA PRO A 51 27.92 -5.49 81.15
C PRO A 51 28.10 -4.17 80.38
N SER A 52 29.35 -3.72 80.29
CA SER A 52 29.81 -2.81 79.26
C SER A 52 29.63 -3.44 77.88
N THR A 53 29.03 -2.68 76.96
CA THR A 53 28.80 -3.06 75.57
C THR A 53 30.14 -3.24 74.86
N HIS A 54 30.53 -4.50 74.59
CA HIS A 54 31.68 -4.79 73.73
C HIS A 54 31.29 -4.58 72.27
N SER A 55 31.75 -3.47 71.70
CA SER A 55 31.78 -3.19 70.26
C SER A 55 32.70 -4.22 69.57
N PHE A 56 32.14 -5.32 69.07
CA PHE A 56 32.86 -6.26 68.21
C PHE A 56 33.05 -5.62 66.82
N LEU A 57 34.22 -5.01 66.65
CA LEU A 57 34.93 -4.58 65.42
C LEU A 57 35.48 -3.16 65.60
N GLY A 58 36.52 -3.03 66.42
CA GLY A 58 37.33 -1.80 66.47
C GLY A 58 38.03 -1.59 65.13
N LEU A 59 37.58 -0.58 64.38
CA LEU A 59 38.27 -0.09 63.17
C LEU A 59 39.75 0.25 63.45
N ASP A 60 40.08 0.62 64.69
CA ASP A 60 41.45 0.94 65.13
C ASP A 60 42.41 -0.27 65.15
N ALA A 61 41.89 -1.49 65.30
CA ALA A 61 42.71 -2.70 65.25
C ALA A 61 43.10 -3.11 63.81
N LEU A 62 42.35 -2.62 62.81
CA LEU A 62 42.65 -2.85 61.39
C LEU A 62 43.70 -1.87 60.84
N PHE A 63 43.80 -0.66 61.40
CA PHE A 63 44.76 0.37 60.99
C PHE A 63 46.16 0.22 61.62
N THR A 64 46.28 -0.56 62.70
CA THR A 64 47.55 -0.74 63.44
C THR A 64 48.35 -1.97 63.01
N ASN A 65 47.78 -2.86 62.18
CA ASN A 65 48.45 -4.05 61.68
C ASN A 65 48.98 -3.83 60.25
N PRO A 66 50.31 -3.90 60.00
CA PRO A 66 50.91 -3.62 58.70
C PRO A 66 50.41 -4.56 57.58
N VAL A 67 49.95 -5.76 57.91
CA VAL A 67 49.37 -6.72 56.94
C VAL A 67 47.95 -6.31 56.53
N PHE A 68 47.16 -5.73 57.45
CA PHE A 68 45.80 -5.24 57.18
C PHE A 68 45.79 -3.84 56.55
N ALA A 69 46.79 -3.00 56.85
CA ALA A 69 47.00 -1.70 56.19
C ALA A 69 47.20 -1.86 54.67
N GLY A 70 47.89 -2.92 54.22
CA GLY A 70 47.99 -3.28 52.81
C GLY A 70 46.65 -3.67 52.18
N GLY A 71 45.80 -4.38 52.93
CA GLY A 71 44.45 -4.76 52.49
C GLY A 71 43.48 -3.57 52.35
N ILE A 72 43.51 -2.62 53.30
CA ILE A 72 42.72 -1.38 53.23
C ILE A 72 43.24 -0.46 52.12
N GLY A 73 44.57 -0.38 51.92
CA GLY A 73 45.18 0.35 50.81
C GLY A 73 44.74 -0.20 49.45
N LEU A 74 44.74 -1.52 49.28
CA LEU A 74 44.23 -2.18 48.07
C LEU A 74 42.72 -1.99 47.89
N ALA A 75 41.93 -2.05 48.97
CA ALA A 75 40.50 -1.79 48.92
C ALA A 75 40.20 -0.33 48.53
N GLY A 76 40.96 0.63 49.06
CA GLY A 76 40.86 2.05 48.71
C GLY A 76 41.26 2.33 47.25
N LEU A 77 42.35 1.72 46.78
CA LEU A 77 42.75 1.78 45.37
C LEU A 77 41.71 1.13 44.45
N GLY A 78 41.14 0.00 44.87
CA GLY A 78 40.04 -0.66 44.16
C GLY A 78 38.79 0.22 44.06
N ALA A 79 38.42 0.88 45.15
CA ALA A 79 37.30 1.83 45.19
C ALA A 79 37.56 3.05 44.29
N ALA A 80 38.76 3.62 44.34
CA ALA A 80 39.16 4.73 43.47
C ALA A 80 39.16 4.33 41.99
N ALA A 81 39.68 3.15 41.64
CA ALA A 81 39.66 2.62 40.29
C ALA A 81 38.23 2.35 39.79
N ALA A 82 37.35 1.83 40.65
CA ALA A 82 35.94 1.62 40.33
C ALA A 82 35.20 2.94 40.11
N PHE A 83 35.45 3.96 40.95
CA PHE A 83 34.89 5.29 40.79
C PHE A 83 35.40 5.97 39.51
N GLY A 84 36.71 5.91 39.25
CA GLY A 84 37.31 6.42 38.02
C GLY A 84 36.72 5.77 36.77
N ARG A 85 36.57 4.45 36.76
CA ARG A 85 35.91 3.71 35.66
C ARG A 85 34.47 4.19 35.47
N ARG A 86 33.71 4.35 36.56
CA ARG A 86 32.31 4.83 36.49
C ARG A 86 32.23 6.25 35.95
N ALA A 87 33.11 7.15 36.40
CA ALA A 87 33.18 8.53 35.91
C ALA A 87 33.50 8.59 34.41
N VAL A 88 34.45 7.78 33.93
CA VAL A 88 34.79 7.68 32.50
C VAL A 88 33.61 7.16 31.68
N ILE A 89 32.94 6.08 32.14
CA ILE A 89 31.77 5.52 31.45
C ILE A 89 30.61 6.52 31.40
N SER A 90 30.33 7.20 32.52
CA SER A 90 29.28 8.21 32.60
C SER A 90 29.59 9.43 31.73
N GLY A 91 30.83 9.93 31.77
CA GLY A 91 31.29 11.05 30.94
C GLY A 91 31.23 10.72 29.45
N ALA A 92 31.72 9.55 29.04
CA ALA A 92 31.59 9.06 27.68
C ALA A 92 30.12 8.88 27.25
N GLY A 93 29.26 8.45 28.17
CA GLY A 93 27.82 8.34 27.96
C GLY A 93 27.14 9.70 27.69
N LEU A 94 27.49 10.74 28.44
CA LEU A 94 26.99 12.10 28.24
C LEU A 94 27.44 12.67 26.89
N LEU A 95 28.72 12.54 26.56
CA LEU A 95 29.25 12.97 25.26
C LEU A 95 28.57 12.24 24.11
N ARG A 96 28.36 10.91 24.24
CA ARG A 96 27.64 10.11 23.24
C ARG A 96 26.21 10.62 23.04
N ARG A 97 25.51 11.01 24.11
CA ARG A 97 24.13 11.51 24.03
C ARG A 97 24.04 12.91 23.45
N GLN A 98 25.03 13.77 23.68
CA GLN A 98 25.03 15.14 23.17
C GLN A 98 25.53 15.24 21.72
N LEU A 99 26.51 14.42 21.35
CA LEU A 99 27.17 14.52 20.04
C LEU A 99 26.51 13.67 18.95
N LEU A 100 25.62 12.74 19.31
CA LEU A 100 24.97 11.84 18.36
C LEU A 100 23.47 12.09 18.26
N VAL A 101 22.95 11.93 17.05
CA VAL A 101 21.54 11.86 16.74
C VAL A 101 21.21 10.44 16.33
N ASN A 102 20.07 9.94 16.81
CA ASN A 102 19.53 8.64 16.43
C ASN A 102 18.16 8.85 15.77
N ILE A 103 17.96 8.24 14.62
CA ILE A 103 16.64 8.12 13.99
C ILE A 103 16.24 6.65 14.01
N GLU A 104 15.03 6.39 14.45
CA GLU A 104 14.43 5.06 14.48
C GLU A 104 13.37 4.93 13.39
N ILE A 105 13.46 3.86 12.60
CA ILE A 105 12.51 3.51 11.55
C ILE A 105 11.98 2.12 11.85
N SER A 106 10.68 2.04 12.14
CA SER A 106 9.99 0.76 12.35
C SER A 106 9.74 0.06 11.01
N LYS A 107 9.73 -1.27 10.99
CA LYS A 107 9.34 -2.07 9.80
C LYS A 107 7.95 -1.73 9.25
N ARG A 108 7.05 -1.18 10.08
CA ARG A 108 5.71 -0.76 9.66
C ARG A 108 5.72 0.50 8.78
N ASP A 109 6.79 1.30 8.87
CA ASP A 109 6.95 2.50 8.08
C ASP A 109 7.37 2.15 6.64
N PRO A 110 6.72 2.69 5.59
CA PRO A 110 7.11 2.46 4.20
C PRO A 110 8.59 2.78 3.90
N SER A 111 9.15 3.77 4.59
CA SER A 111 10.53 4.21 4.43
C SER A 111 11.56 3.15 4.84
N TYR A 112 11.19 2.16 5.67
CA TYR A 112 12.07 1.06 6.06
C TYR A 112 12.65 0.33 4.84
N ASN A 113 11.78 -0.03 3.89
CA ASN A 113 12.19 -0.74 2.68
C ASN A 113 12.99 0.16 1.73
N TRP A 114 12.68 1.44 1.66
CA TRP A 114 13.40 2.42 0.84
C TRP A 114 14.83 2.60 1.34
N VAL A 115 15.00 2.77 2.66
CA VAL A 115 16.31 2.91 3.28
C VAL A 115 17.12 1.63 3.17
N LEU A 116 16.50 0.44 3.28
CA LEU A 116 17.21 -0.82 3.02
C LEU A 116 17.71 -0.94 1.58
N ALA A 117 16.92 -0.52 0.60
CA ALA A 117 17.35 -0.48 -0.80
C ALA A 117 18.50 0.51 -1.01
N TRP A 118 18.44 1.69 -0.40
CA TRP A 118 19.53 2.67 -0.41
C TRP A 118 20.80 2.15 0.29
N LEU A 119 20.65 1.40 1.38
CA LEU A 119 21.77 0.76 2.07
C LEU A 119 22.45 -0.31 1.23
N ALA A 120 21.72 -0.98 0.33
CA ALA A 120 22.23 -2.00 -0.57
C ALA A 120 23.02 -1.46 -1.77
N GLN A 121 22.92 -0.15 -2.08
CA GLN A 121 23.67 0.43 -3.19
C GLN A 121 25.19 0.33 -2.99
N PRO A 122 25.97 0.06 -4.05
CA PRO A 122 27.42 0.06 -3.99
C PRO A 122 27.93 1.46 -3.62
N ARG A 123 28.93 1.52 -2.75
CA ARG A 123 29.53 2.78 -2.27
C ARG A 123 31.03 2.81 -2.51
N ASP A 124 31.52 3.93 -3.00
CA ASP A 124 32.95 4.18 -3.20
C ASP A 124 33.66 4.43 -1.86
N ASN A 125 34.17 3.36 -1.27
CA ASN A 125 34.94 3.41 -0.03
C ASN A 125 36.43 3.59 -0.31
N ARG A 126 36.80 4.70 -0.95
CA ARG A 126 38.22 5.05 -1.16
C ARG A 126 38.86 5.49 0.16
N GLY A 127 39.98 4.85 0.54
CA GLY A 127 40.79 5.13 1.73
C GLY A 127 40.80 3.99 2.78
N PHE A 128 41.97 3.74 3.38
CA PHE A 128 42.21 2.61 4.31
C PHE A 128 41.24 2.58 5.51
N ILE A 129 41.02 3.72 6.16
CA ILE A 129 40.13 3.84 7.33
C ILE A 129 38.67 3.59 6.93
N ALA A 130 38.24 4.14 5.78
CA ALA A 130 36.88 3.96 5.28
C ALA A 130 36.60 2.47 5.02
N GLN A 131 37.49 1.77 4.31
CA GLN A 131 37.34 0.35 4.00
C GLN A 131 37.20 -0.53 5.25
N ARG A 132 37.95 -0.22 6.32
CA ARG A 132 37.89 -0.99 7.58
C ARG A 132 36.60 -0.75 8.35
N LEU A 133 36.09 0.49 8.35
CA LEU A 133 34.89 0.87 9.08
C LEU A 133 33.61 0.46 8.34
N THR A 134 33.57 0.57 7.00
CA THR A 134 32.36 0.34 6.21
C THR A 134 32.18 -1.08 5.69
N ARG A 135 33.01 -2.02 6.17
CA ARG A 135 32.93 -3.43 5.78
C ARG A 135 31.65 -4.05 6.32
N LEU A 136 30.71 -4.34 5.42
CA LEU A 136 29.51 -5.12 5.73
C LEU A 136 29.93 -6.55 6.10
N ARG A 137 29.59 -7.00 7.30
CA ARG A 137 29.90 -8.35 7.80
C ARG A 137 28.69 -9.27 7.77
N ASN A 138 27.51 -8.72 8.05
CA ASN A 138 26.27 -9.47 8.04
C ASN A 138 25.46 -9.01 6.83
N LEU A 139 25.02 -9.96 6.04
CA LEU A 139 24.15 -9.75 4.89
C LEU A 139 22.86 -10.54 5.12
N SER A 140 21.75 -9.99 4.65
CA SER A 140 20.45 -10.64 4.66
C SER A 140 19.91 -10.64 3.23
N VAL A 141 19.22 -11.72 2.88
CA VAL A 141 18.66 -11.90 1.56
C VAL A 141 17.15 -11.79 1.66
N THR A 142 16.57 -10.92 0.85
CA THR A 142 15.14 -10.92 0.57
C THR A 142 14.93 -11.61 -0.78
N THR A 143 14.18 -12.71 -0.76
CA THR A 143 13.87 -13.50 -1.95
C THR A 143 12.45 -13.20 -2.40
N SER A 144 12.27 -12.77 -3.65
CA SER A 144 10.96 -12.66 -4.29
C SER A 144 10.80 -13.78 -5.31
N THR A 145 9.99 -14.79 -5.00
CA THR A 145 9.66 -15.87 -5.92
C THR A 145 8.51 -15.47 -6.85
N LYS A 146 8.56 -15.87 -8.11
CA LYS A 146 7.45 -15.83 -9.06
C LYS A 146 7.16 -17.27 -9.46
N SER A 147 6.03 -17.82 -9.04
CA SER A 147 5.53 -19.06 -9.64
C SER A 147 4.90 -18.70 -10.98
N LEU A 148 5.43 -19.24 -12.07
CA LEU A 148 4.91 -19.02 -13.42
C LEU A 148 3.85 -20.08 -13.76
N ASN A 149 2.77 -20.17 -12.98
CA ASN A 149 1.60 -20.97 -13.34
C ASN A 149 0.39 -20.04 -13.58
N PRO A 150 0.07 -19.72 -14.84
CA PRO A 150 -1.20 -19.10 -15.17
C PRO A 150 -2.27 -20.20 -15.21
N ARG A 151 -3.25 -20.09 -14.30
CA ARG A 151 -4.50 -20.87 -14.22
C ARG A 151 -4.39 -22.23 -13.52
N GLY A 152 -5.37 -22.47 -12.65
CA GLY A 152 -5.53 -23.67 -11.84
C GLY A 152 -5.96 -24.90 -12.63
N SER A 153 -5.15 -25.35 -13.58
CA SER A 153 -5.17 -26.74 -14.04
C SER A 153 -3.97 -27.44 -13.42
N GLY A 154 -4.21 -28.41 -12.55
CA GLY A 154 -3.22 -29.36 -12.07
C GLY A 154 -2.77 -30.29 -13.19
N ALA A 155 -2.17 -29.73 -14.25
CA ALA A 155 -1.48 -30.50 -15.27
C ALA A 155 -0.22 -31.06 -14.60
N ILE A 156 -0.33 -32.33 -14.25
CA ILE A 156 0.76 -33.20 -13.85
C ILE A 156 1.47 -33.57 -15.16
N ASP A 157 2.76 -33.29 -15.27
CA ASP A 157 3.57 -33.84 -16.36
C ASP A 157 3.48 -35.38 -16.32
N GLU A 158 3.65 -36.09 -17.44
CA GLU A 158 3.58 -37.57 -17.53
C GLU A 158 4.56 -38.33 -16.59
N ALA A 159 5.44 -37.59 -15.91
CA ALA A 159 6.36 -38.07 -14.87
C ALA A 159 5.90 -37.80 -13.42
N GLY A 160 4.68 -37.30 -13.19
CA GLY A 160 4.10 -37.09 -11.85
C GLY A 160 4.62 -35.86 -11.08
N ASN A 161 5.39 -34.97 -11.72
CA ASN A 161 5.91 -33.77 -11.07
C ASN A 161 5.05 -32.54 -11.38
N ALA A 162 4.52 -31.89 -10.34
CA ALA A 162 3.91 -30.57 -10.41
C ALA A 162 5.01 -29.48 -10.46
N GLY A 163 5.73 -29.40 -11.58
CA GLY A 163 6.93 -28.58 -11.74
C GLY A 163 6.68 -27.17 -12.29
N GLY A 164 5.87 -26.34 -11.62
CA GLY A 164 5.76 -24.93 -12.02
C GLY A 164 7.13 -24.23 -11.95
N ARG A 165 7.58 -23.58 -13.03
CA ARG A 165 8.85 -22.85 -13.05
C ARG A 165 8.79 -21.68 -12.05
N ILE A 166 9.59 -21.76 -10.98
CA ILE A 166 9.73 -20.69 -9.98
C ILE A 166 10.91 -19.81 -10.37
N HIS A 167 10.65 -18.56 -10.76
CA HIS A 167 11.68 -17.55 -10.93
C HIS A 167 11.92 -16.82 -9.61
N ALA A 168 13.09 -16.98 -8.99
CA ALA A 168 13.46 -16.26 -7.77
C ALA A 168 14.33 -15.03 -8.09
N ASP A 169 13.94 -13.85 -7.59
CA ASP A 169 14.77 -12.64 -7.54
C ASP A 169 15.37 -12.52 -6.14
N PHE A 170 16.70 -12.42 -6.04
CA PHE A 170 17.40 -12.32 -4.76
C PHE A 170 17.95 -10.91 -4.59
N ARG A 171 17.60 -10.26 -3.48
CA ARG A 171 18.13 -8.95 -3.12
C ARG A 171 18.93 -9.07 -1.84
N VAL A 172 20.20 -8.69 -1.91
CA VAL A 172 21.09 -8.69 -0.76
C VAL A 172 21.11 -7.28 -0.17
N HIS A 173 20.88 -7.18 1.14
CA HIS A 173 20.99 -5.94 1.89
C HIS A 173 21.72 -6.20 3.22
N PRO A 174 22.10 -5.14 3.97
CA PRO A 174 22.71 -5.35 5.28
C PRO A 174 21.83 -6.21 6.19
N GLY A 175 22.47 -7.18 6.85
CA GLY A 175 21.85 -8.10 7.80
C GLY A 175 21.62 -7.45 9.16
N PHE A 176 21.09 -8.22 10.11
CA PHE A 176 20.90 -7.76 11.49
C PHE A 176 22.23 -7.42 12.17
N GLY A 177 22.15 -6.51 13.15
CA GLY A 177 23.29 -5.99 13.90
C GLY A 177 23.77 -4.64 13.39
N ARG A 178 25.00 -4.29 13.80
CA ARG A 178 25.58 -2.96 13.61
C ARG A 178 26.52 -2.92 12.41
N HIS A 179 26.31 -1.93 11.55
CA HIS A 179 27.11 -1.61 10.38
C HIS A 179 27.47 -0.13 10.40
N VAL A 180 28.45 0.27 9.59
CA VAL A 180 28.75 1.69 9.34
C VAL A 180 28.76 1.89 7.83
N VAL A 181 28.10 2.95 7.37
CA VAL A 181 28.09 3.34 5.97
C VAL A 181 28.62 4.76 5.84
N ARG A 182 29.33 5.04 4.75
CA ARG A 182 29.80 6.38 4.41
C ARG A 182 28.81 7.00 3.44
N HIS A 183 28.20 8.13 3.80
CA HIS A 183 27.28 8.84 2.91
C HIS A 183 28.06 9.81 2.00
N ALA A 184 28.97 10.59 2.59
CA ALA A 184 29.80 11.58 1.90
C ALA A 184 31.23 11.58 2.51
N PRO A 185 32.20 12.29 1.92
CA PRO A 185 33.52 12.47 2.55
C PRO A 185 33.39 13.04 3.98
N GLY A 186 33.93 12.30 4.96
CA GLY A 186 33.84 12.67 6.39
C GLY A 186 32.53 12.34 7.09
N VAL A 187 31.48 11.91 6.37
CA VAL A 187 30.16 11.63 6.93
C VAL A 187 29.91 10.13 7.03
N TYR A 188 29.90 9.63 8.27
CA TYR A 188 29.63 8.24 8.60
C TYR A 188 28.31 8.09 9.34
N ILE A 189 27.52 7.11 8.93
CA ILE A 189 26.25 6.75 9.54
C ILE A 189 26.40 5.33 10.09
N ALA A 190 26.29 5.17 11.40
CA ALA A 190 26.17 3.87 12.01
C ALA A 190 24.73 3.39 11.85
N VAL A 191 24.56 2.19 11.32
CA VAL A 191 23.26 1.56 11.06
C VAL A 191 23.14 0.39 12.00
N ASN A 192 22.06 0.30 12.75
CA ASN A 192 21.77 -0.84 13.61
C ASN A 192 20.42 -1.42 13.25
N ARG A 193 20.36 -2.69 12.88
CA ARG A 193 19.11 -3.38 12.57
C ARG A 193 18.85 -4.43 13.64
N GLU A 194 17.77 -4.27 14.39
CA GLU A 194 17.41 -5.16 15.49
C GLU A 194 16.09 -5.88 15.20
N LYS A 195 15.98 -7.08 15.74
CA LYS A 195 14.78 -7.91 15.68
C LYS A 195 14.39 -8.25 17.11
N ALA A 196 13.20 -7.83 17.53
CA ALA A 196 12.66 -8.15 18.84
C ALA A 196 12.43 -9.66 18.95
N GLY A 197 12.76 -10.22 20.12
CA GLY A 197 12.61 -11.65 20.41
C GLY A 197 11.15 -12.10 20.54
N THR A 198 10.22 -11.17 20.74
CA THR A 198 8.78 -11.44 20.86
C THR A 198 8.05 -11.04 19.58
N ALA A 199 7.30 -11.97 19.00
CA ALA A 199 6.40 -11.71 17.88
C ALA A 199 5.13 -11.00 18.38
N THR A 200 4.55 -10.14 17.54
CA THR A 200 3.25 -9.53 17.85
C THR A 200 2.16 -10.58 17.70
N THR A 201 1.29 -10.75 18.70
CA THR A 201 0.18 -11.73 18.71
C THR A 201 -0.78 -11.60 17.51
N ALA A 202 -0.84 -10.42 16.88
CA ALA A 202 -1.74 -10.13 15.77
C ALA A 202 -1.20 -10.50 14.37
N THR A 203 0.12 -10.41 14.13
CA THR A 203 0.72 -10.60 12.79
C THR A 203 1.68 -11.77 12.71
N GLY A 204 2.11 -12.32 13.85
CA GLY A 204 3.12 -13.39 13.90
C GLY A 204 4.52 -12.95 13.46
N GLU A 205 4.70 -11.70 13.02
CA GLU A 205 5.99 -11.17 12.64
C GLU A 205 6.71 -10.52 13.85
N PRO A 206 8.03 -10.74 13.98
CA PRO A 206 8.85 -10.09 14.98
C PRO A 206 8.97 -8.59 14.67
N HIS A 207 8.94 -7.74 15.70
CA HIS A 207 9.15 -6.31 15.52
C HIS A 207 10.59 -6.08 15.04
N GLU A 208 10.77 -5.47 13.87
CA GLU A 208 12.08 -5.08 13.37
C GLU A 208 12.21 -3.56 13.39
N THR A 209 13.38 -3.11 13.80
CA THR A 209 13.69 -1.69 13.92
C THR A 209 15.04 -1.41 13.25
N LEU A 210 15.11 -0.34 12.46
CA LEU A 210 16.33 0.19 11.87
C LEU A 210 16.67 1.51 12.54
N THR A 211 17.85 1.60 13.15
CA THR A 211 18.36 2.83 13.78
C THR A 211 19.53 3.40 12.99
N LEU A 212 19.44 4.67 12.60
CA LEU A 212 20.51 5.43 11.98
C LEU A 212 21.12 6.37 13.03
N THR A 213 22.40 6.22 13.32
CA THR A 213 23.15 7.03 14.27
C THR A 213 24.25 7.80 13.56
N LEU A 214 24.28 9.12 13.73
CA LEU A 214 25.30 10.00 13.16
C LEU A 214 25.66 11.13 14.13
N LEU A 215 26.73 11.86 13.82
CA LEU A 215 27.08 13.07 14.57
C LEU A 215 26.02 14.14 14.37
N TRP A 216 25.66 14.85 15.45
CA TRP A 216 24.64 15.90 15.44
C TRP A 216 24.94 17.02 14.43
N MET A 217 26.22 17.32 14.17
CA MET A 217 26.64 18.30 13.17
C MET A 217 26.21 17.93 11.74
N HIS A 218 26.08 16.63 11.44
CA HIS A 218 25.69 16.12 10.11
C HIS A 218 24.21 15.77 10.00
N ARG A 219 23.36 16.16 10.97
CA ARG A 219 21.93 15.80 10.98
C ARG A 219 21.16 16.20 9.72
N HIS A 220 21.59 17.26 9.03
CA HIS A 220 20.98 17.71 7.77
C HIS A 220 21.07 16.66 6.66
N VAL A 221 22.08 15.79 6.68
CA VAL A 221 22.26 14.73 5.68
C VAL A 221 21.11 13.71 5.68
N LEU A 222 20.36 13.62 6.78
CA LEU A 222 19.22 12.70 6.88
C LEU A 222 18.14 12.99 5.84
N SER A 223 17.85 14.28 5.54
CA SER A 223 16.89 14.63 4.49
C SER A 223 17.34 14.11 3.14
N ASP A 224 18.64 14.22 2.85
CA ASP A 224 19.23 13.77 1.58
C ASP A 224 19.19 12.25 1.47
N VAL A 225 19.47 11.53 2.56
CA VAL A 225 19.35 10.07 2.63
C VAL A 225 17.91 9.62 2.34
N PHE A 226 16.91 10.22 3.00
CA PHE A 226 15.51 9.86 2.77
C PHE A 226 15.06 10.22 1.35
N THR A 227 15.49 11.37 0.83
CA THR A 227 15.18 11.80 -0.54
C THR A 227 15.77 10.83 -1.57
N GLN A 228 17.04 10.43 -1.41
CA GLN A 228 17.69 9.45 -2.28
C GLN A 228 17.05 8.06 -2.16
N ALA A 229 16.73 7.62 -0.95
CA ALA A 229 16.08 6.34 -0.70
C ALA A 229 14.69 6.29 -1.35
N HIS A 230 13.92 7.37 -1.21
CA HIS A 230 12.61 7.50 -1.85
C HIS A 230 12.73 7.54 -3.38
N ALA A 231 13.66 8.32 -3.93
CA ALA A 231 13.92 8.39 -5.37
C ALA A 231 14.33 7.03 -5.96
N LEU A 232 15.15 6.26 -5.24
CA LEU A 232 15.51 4.90 -5.63
C LEU A 232 14.31 3.95 -5.60
N ALA A 233 13.47 4.05 -4.56
CA ALA A 233 12.25 3.25 -4.49
C ALA A 233 11.30 3.58 -5.64
N GLN A 234 11.15 4.87 -5.96
CA GLN A 234 10.38 5.33 -7.11
C GLN A 234 10.97 4.83 -8.42
N SER A 235 12.29 4.83 -8.63
CA SER A 235 12.89 4.34 -9.87
C SER A 235 12.64 2.85 -10.11
N PHE A 236 12.50 2.03 -9.06
CA PHE A 236 12.08 0.64 -9.21
C PHE A 236 10.59 0.46 -9.56
N GLN A 237 9.78 1.46 -9.22
CA GLN A 237 8.36 1.55 -9.54
C GLN A 237 8.10 2.29 -10.87
N GLN A 238 9.06 3.06 -11.38
CA GLN A 238 8.97 3.73 -12.67
C GLN A 238 8.67 2.71 -13.76
N GLY A 239 7.73 3.07 -14.63
CA GLY A 239 7.28 2.17 -15.68
C GLY A 239 6.33 1.06 -15.20
N LYS A 240 5.89 1.06 -13.92
CA LYS A 240 4.92 0.08 -13.42
C LYS A 240 3.68 0.73 -12.80
N THR A 241 2.53 0.09 -13.00
CA THR A 241 1.26 0.44 -12.37
C THR A 241 0.96 -0.59 -11.29
N ILE A 242 0.76 -0.11 -10.06
CA ILE A 242 0.29 -0.94 -8.94
C ILE A 242 -1.23 -1.02 -9.04
N VAL A 243 -1.77 -2.23 -8.92
CA VAL A 243 -3.21 -2.45 -8.84
C VAL A 243 -3.52 -2.87 -7.41
N TYR A 244 -4.44 -2.19 -6.76
CA TYR A 244 -5.01 -2.55 -5.47
C TYR A 244 -6.38 -3.20 -5.67
N THR A 245 -6.71 -4.14 -4.80
CA THR A 245 -8.01 -4.80 -4.71
C THR A 245 -8.49 -4.74 -3.28
N ALA A 246 -9.81 -4.66 -3.10
CA ALA A 246 -10.41 -4.86 -1.80
C ALA A 246 -10.13 -6.29 -1.30
N ARG A 247 -9.60 -6.44 -0.09
CA ARG A 247 -9.54 -7.75 0.60
C ARG A 247 -9.94 -7.56 2.06
N LYS A 248 -11.01 -8.22 2.47
CA LYS A 248 -11.61 -8.03 3.81
C LYS A 248 -11.95 -6.55 4.01
N MET A 249 -11.28 -5.86 4.93
CA MET A 249 -11.54 -4.46 5.31
C MET A 249 -10.42 -3.49 4.92
N GLU A 250 -9.47 -3.93 4.07
CA GLU A 250 -8.28 -3.15 3.72
C GLU A 250 -7.94 -3.27 2.22
N TRP A 251 -7.14 -2.32 1.73
CA TRP A 251 -6.56 -2.37 0.40
C TRP A 251 -5.35 -3.29 0.35
N ALA A 252 -5.39 -4.28 -0.51
CA ALA A 252 -4.28 -5.18 -0.76
C ALA A 252 -3.76 -5.01 -2.18
N VAL A 253 -2.45 -5.11 -2.36
CA VAL A 253 -1.86 -5.11 -3.72
C VAL A 253 -2.25 -6.38 -4.46
N LEU A 254 -2.88 -6.23 -5.62
CA LEU A 254 -3.27 -7.31 -6.51
C LEU A 254 -2.07 -7.76 -7.35
N GLY A 255 -1.39 -8.79 -6.87
CA GLY A 255 -0.27 -9.40 -7.58
C GLY A 255 0.97 -8.51 -7.62
N LYS A 256 1.77 -8.61 -8.69
CA LYS A 256 2.98 -7.78 -8.87
C LYS A 256 2.65 -6.51 -9.65
N PRO A 257 3.34 -5.39 -9.41
CA PRO A 257 3.20 -4.19 -10.22
C PRO A 257 3.37 -4.53 -11.70
N ARG A 258 2.38 -4.14 -12.51
CA ARG A 258 2.32 -4.46 -13.94
C ARG A 258 3.10 -3.40 -14.71
N LEU A 259 3.68 -3.75 -15.86
CA LEU A 259 4.26 -2.73 -16.74
C LEU A 259 3.17 -1.74 -17.16
N LYS A 260 3.51 -0.45 -17.20
CA LYS A 260 2.61 0.59 -17.70
C LYS A 260 2.19 0.26 -19.12
N ARG A 261 0.88 0.24 -19.34
CA ARG A 261 0.33 0.12 -20.68
C ARG A 261 0.44 1.49 -21.36
N PRO A 262 1.18 1.62 -22.49
CA PRO A 262 1.25 2.91 -23.17
C PRO A 262 -0.14 3.37 -23.60
N LEU A 263 -0.44 4.66 -23.42
CA LEU A 263 -1.75 5.22 -23.74
C LEU A 263 -2.14 4.97 -25.21
N GLY A 264 -1.17 5.07 -26.14
CA GLY A 264 -1.38 4.78 -27.56
C GLY A 264 -1.66 3.31 -27.90
N SER A 265 -1.59 2.38 -26.95
CA SER A 265 -1.99 0.97 -27.16
C SER A 265 -3.49 0.72 -27.00
N VAL A 266 -4.24 1.71 -26.51
CA VAL A 266 -5.70 1.67 -26.43
C VAL A 266 -6.24 2.64 -27.46
N ILE A 267 -6.95 2.09 -28.44
CA ILE A 267 -7.47 2.83 -29.58
C ILE A 267 -8.96 3.07 -29.31
N LEU A 268 -9.27 4.28 -28.88
CA LEU A 268 -10.64 4.77 -28.76
C LEU A 268 -11.03 5.52 -30.05
N ASP A 269 -12.29 5.91 -30.14
CA ASP A 269 -12.77 6.72 -31.26
C ASP A 269 -12.11 8.11 -31.30
N GLU A 270 -12.20 8.77 -32.44
CA GLU A 270 -11.50 10.03 -32.70
C GLU A 270 -11.88 11.12 -31.68
N GLY A 271 -10.87 11.75 -31.06
CA GLY A 271 -11.03 12.84 -30.09
C GLY A 271 -11.49 12.42 -28.69
N VAL A 272 -12.02 11.20 -28.49
CA VAL A 272 -12.51 10.72 -27.19
C VAL A 272 -11.38 10.61 -26.17
N LYS A 273 -10.25 10.05 -26.60
CA LYS A 273 -9.04 9.87 -25.77
C LYS A 273 -8.45 11.21 -25.36
N GLU A 274 -8.32 12.14 -26.30
CA GLU A 274 -7.76 13.48 -26.09
C GLU A 274 -8.63 14.30 -25.13
N SER A 275 -9.94 14.23 -25.29
CA SER A 275 -10.92 14.90 -24.40
C SER A 275 -10.82 14.39 -22.96
N LEU A 276 -10.86 13.07 -22.75
CA LEU A 276 -10.74 12.46 -21.42
C LEU A 276 -9.41 12.78 -20.73
N VAL A 277 -8.30 12.64 -21.46
CA VAL A 277 -6.96 12.92 -20.90
C VAL A 277 -6.79 14.41 -20.61
N GLY A 278 -7.36 15.27 -21.46
CA GLY A 278 -7.38 16.71 -21.25
C GLY A 278 -8.10 17.10 -19.96
N ASP A 279 -9.33 16.61 -19.77
CA ASP A 279 -10.14 16.88 -18.57
C ASP A 279 -9.43 16.41 -17.29
N VAL A 280 -8.88 15.19 -17.30
CA VAL A 280 -8.15 14.67 -16.12
C VAL A 280 -6.93 15.53 -15.79
N LYS A 281 -6.16 15.94 -16.81
CA LYS A 281 -4.98 16.80 -16.61
C LYS A 281 -5.36 18.21 -16.17
N GLU A 282 -6.50 18.74 -16.61
CA GLU A 282 -7.03 20.01 -16.16
C GLU A 282 -7.47 19.94 -14.70
N PHE A 283 -8.26 18.92 -14.34
CA PHE A 283 -8.67 18.67 -12.96
C PHE A 283 -7.47 18.62 -12.01
N LEU A 284 -6.42 17.86 -12.37
CA LEU A 284 -5.20 17.75 -11.56
C LEU A 284 -4.47 19.08 -11.35
N LYS A 285 -4.58 20.04 -12.28
CA LYS A 285 -3.98 21.38 -12.16
C LYS A 285 -4.88 22.34 -11.39
N ALA A 286 -6.17 22.05 -11.29
CA ALA A 286 -7.18 22.94 -10.74
C ALA A 286 -7.36 22.81 -9.21
N GLN A 287 -6.54 22.03 -8.50
CA GLN A 287 -6.69 21.78 -7.06
C GLN A 287 -6.96 23.05 -6.23
N GLN A 288 -6.15 24.10 -6.42
CA GLN A 288 -6.32 25.36 -5.69
C GLN A 288 -7.68 26.01 -5.96
N TRP A 289 -8.18 25.93 -7.20
CA TRP A 289 -9.48 26.51 -7.58
C TRP A 289 -10.63 25.87 -6.80
N TYR A 290 -10.57 24.55 -6.57
CA TYR A 290 -11.56 23.80 -5.79
C TYR A 290 -11.50 24.20 -4.31
N THR A 291 -10.28 24.23 -3.74
CA THR A 291 -10.03 24.62 -2.35
C THR A 291 -10.52 26.04 -2.06
N ASP A 292 -10.19 27.01 -2.92
CA ASP A 292 -10.56 28.42 -2.75
C ASP A 292 -12.09 28.64 -2.76
N ARG A 293 -12.84 27.72 -3.39
CA ARG A 293 -14.30 27.79 -3.52
C ARG A 293 -15.04 26.89 -2.54
N GLY A 294 -14.33 26.14 -1.69
CA GLY A 294 -14.93 25.17 -0.78
C GLY A 294 -15.69 24.05 -1.49
N VAL A 295 -15.34 23.76 -2.75
CA VAL A 295 -15.91 22.64 -3.51
C VAL A 295 -15.05 21.41 -3.26
N PRO A 296 -15.63 20.25 -2.90
CA PRO A 296 -14.85 19.03 -2.71
C PRO A 296 -13.98 18.72 -3.94
N TYR A 297 -12.68 18.53 -3.74
CA TYR A 297 -11.73 18.25 -4.81
C TYR A 297 -11.84 16.78 -5.25
N ARG A 298 -12.84 16.51 -6.08
CA ARG A 298 -13.15 15.17 -6.62
C ARG A 298 -13.67 15.28 -8.04
N ARG A 299 -13.44 14.23 -8.83
CA ARG A 299 -13.91 14.12 -10.22
C ARG A 299 -14.36 12.69 -10.53
N GLY A 300 -15.59 12.55 -11.02
CA GLY A 300 -16.18 11.28 -11.40
C GLY A 300 -16.34 11.12 -12.91
N TYR A 301 -15.96 9.96 -13.44
CA TYR A 301 -16.07 9.60 -14.84
C TYR A 301 -16.90 8.32 -15.00
N LEU A 302 -17.80 8.28 -15.97
CA LEU A 302 -18.56 7.09 -16.32
C LEU A 302 -18.26 6.68 -17.77
N LEU A 303 -17.63 5.52 -17.93
CA LEU A 303 -17.40 4.90 -19.24
C LEU A 303 -18.45 3.80 -19.46
N TYR A 304 -19.26 3.92 -20.50
CA TYR A 304 -20.33 2.97 -20.80
C TYR A 304 -20.31 2.49 -22.25
N GLY A 305 -20.81 1.28 -22.49
CA GLY A 305 -20.90 0.70 -23.82
C GLY A 305 -20.72 -0.81 -23.81
N PRO A 306 -20.75 -1.49 -24.97
CA PRO A 306 -20.67 -2.94 -25.05
C PRO A 306 -19.44 -3.54 -24.36
N PRO A 307 -19.48 -4.83 -23.95
CA PRO A 307 -18.29 -5.51 -23.44
C PRO A 307 -17.21 -5.61 -24.52
N GLY A 308 -15.94 -5.58 -24.11
CA GLY A 308 -14.82 -5.74 -25.05
C GLY A 308 -14.43 -4.50 -25.87
N THR A 309 -14.95 -3.31 -25.54
CA THR A 309 -14.64 -2.05 -26.25
C THR A 309 -13.45 -1.26 -25.66
N GLY A 310 -12.82 -1.78 -24.60
CA GLY A 310 -11.58 -1.21 -24.06
C GLY A 310 -11.73 -0.26 -22.87
N LYS A 311 -12.91 -0.15 -22.25
CA LYS A 311 -13.18 0.70 -21.05
C LYS A 311 -12.11 0.56 -19.94
N THR A 312 -11.97 -0.64 -19.36
CA THR A 312 -10.97 -0.94 -18.32
C THR A 312 -9.53 -0.78 -18.83
N SER A 313 -9.29 -1.16 -20.09
CA SER A 313 -7.98 -1.05 -20.72
C SER A 313 -7.50 0.40 -20.80
N PHE A 314 -8.40 1.32 -21.14
CA PHE A 314 -8.12 2.75 -21.17
C PHE A 314 -7.76 3.28 -19.79
N ILE A 315 -8.55 2.95 -18.75
CA ILE A 315 -8.31 3.41 -17.39
C ILE A 315 -6.94 2.94 -16.86
N GLN A 316 -6.56 1.69 -17.15
CA GLN A 316 -5.23 1.17 -16.80
C GLN A 316 -4.10 1.90 -17.52
N ALA A 317 -4.30 2.26 -18.79
CA ALA A 317 -3.30 3.01 -19.57
C ALA A 317 -3.20 4.48 -19.10
N LEU A 318 -4.34 5.11 -18.78
CA LEU A 318 -4.42 6.45 -18.21
C LEU A 318 -3.72 6.52 -16.84
N ALA A 319 -3.96 5.54 -15.96
CA ALA A 319 -3.27 5.46 -14.68
C ALA A 319 -1.74 5.37 -14.87
N GLY A 320 -1.28 4.58 -15.84
CA GLY A 320 0.13 4.49 -16.20
C GLY A 320 0.72 5.82 -16.69
N GLU A 321 0.00 6.55 -17.54
CA GLU A 321 0.39 7.86 -18.05
C GLU A 321 0.52 8.91 -16.93
N LEU A 322 -0.35 8.85 -15.93
CA LEU A 322 -0.36 9.78 -14.80
C LEU A 322 0.59 9.41 -13.66
N ASP A 323 1.25 8.24 -13.72
CA ASP A 323 1.98 7.66 -12.58
C ASP A 323 1.08 7.36 -11.36
N TYR A 324 -0.20 7.06 -11.62
CA TYR A 324 -1.18 6.68 -10.59
C TYR A 324 -1.27 5.16 -10.49
N SER A 325 -1.61 4.69 -9.29
CA SER A 325 -2.06 3.33 -9.07
C SER A 325 -3.54 3.17 -9.41
N VAL A 326 -4.02 1.93 -9.55
CA VAL A 326 -5.45 1.64 -9.79
C VAL A 326 -6.00 0.93 -8.58
N ALA A 327 -6.99 1.51 -7.91
CA ALA A 327 -7.70 0.92 -6.79
C ALA A 327 -9.02 0.35 -7.28
N MET A 328 -9.06 -0.96 -7.52
CA MET A 328 -10.19 -1.64 -8.15
C MET A 328 -11.13 -2.25 -7.09
N ILE A 329 -12.42 -1.99 -7.26
CA ILE A 329 -13.49 -2.62 -6.49
C ILE A 329 -14.45 -3.29 -7.47
N ASN A 330 -14.68 -4.58 -7.29
CA ASN A 330 -15.77 -5.28 -7.94
C ASN A 330 -16.97 -5.30 -6.98
N LEU A 331 -18.04 -4.58 -7.34
CA LEU A 331 -19.23 -4.48 -6.48
C LEU A 331 -20.05 -5.79 -6.42
N SER A 332 -19.80 -6.72 -7.34
CA SER A 332 -20.46 -8.03 -7.37
C SER A 332 -19.75 -9.08 -6.51
N GLU A 333 -18.62 -8.75 -5.88
CA GLU A 333 -17.88 -9.68 -5.02
C GLU A 333 -18.67 -10.02 -3.74
N ILE A 334 -18.76 -11.31 -3.42
CA ILE A 334 -19.46 -11.81 -2.23
C ILE A 334 -18.79 -11.24 -0.97
N GLY A 335 -19.58 -10.60 -0.10
CA GLY A 335 -19.10 -9.96 1.13
C GLY A 335 -18.83 -8.47 0.99
N MET A 336 -18.98 -7.88 -0.21
CA MET A 336 -18.99 -6.43 -0.39
C MET A 336 -20.30 -5.85 0.16
N THR A 337 -20.20 -5.03 1.22
CA THR A 337 -21.35 -4.37 1.87
C THR A 337 -21.23 -2.85 1.79
N ASP A 338 -22.31 -2.13 2.06
CA ASP A 338 -22.32 -0.65 2.10
C ASP A 338 -21.29 -0.09 3.08
N ASP A 339 -21.22 -0.66 4.29
CA ASP A 339 -20.28 -0.25 5.33
C ASP A 339 -18.83 -0.49 4.91
N LEU A 340 -18.57 -1.67 4.32
CA LEU A 340 -17.23 -2.01 3.82
C LEU A 340 -16.81 -1.10 2.67
N LEU A 341 -17.72 -0.83 1.73
CA LEU A 341 -17.45 0.09 0.63
C LEU A 341 -17.11 1.49 1.16
N ALA A 342 -17.91 2.03 2.08
CA ALA A 342 -17.65 3.32 2.70
C ALA A 342 -16.27 3.34 3.38
N GLN A 343 -15.92 2.30 4.14
CA GLN A 343 -14.61 2.19 4.78
C GLN A 343 -13.46 2.14 3.75
N LEU A 344 -13.56 1.32 2.71
CA LEU A 344 -12.53 1.25 1.67
C LEU A 344 -12.32 2.59 0.97
N LEU A 345 -13.39 3.35 0.72
CA LEU A 345 -13.29 4.67 0.13
C LEU A 345 -12.64 5.70 1.07
N THR A 346 -12.81 5.60 2.39
CA THR A 346 -12.09 6.48 3.34
C THR A 346 -10.59 6.20 3.37
N GLN A 347 -10.17 4.96 3.05
CA GLN A 347 -8.79 4.50 3.15
C GLN A 347 -8.14 4.32 1.76
N LEU A 348 -8.58 5.08 0.76
CA LEU A 348 -8.06 4.98 -0.60
C LEU A 348 -6.54 5.24 -0.62
N PRO A 349 -5.72 4.41 -1.28
CA PRO A 349 -4.28 4.66 -1.40
C PRO A 349 -3.99 6.01 -2.07
N GLU A 350 -2.97 6.72 -1.61
CA GLU A 350 -2.52 7.98 -2.22
C GLU A 350 -2.16 7.80 -3.71
N LYS A 351 -2.41 8.84 -4.51
CA LYS A 351 -2.16 8.83 -5.97
C LYS A 351 -2.73 7.57 -6.64
N SER A 352 -4.00 7.29 -6.40
CA SER A 352 -4.71 6.19 -7.01
C SER A 352 -5.98 6.65 -7.73
N ILE A 353 -6.28 5.99 -8.83
CA ILE A 353 -7.57 6.10 -9.52
C ILE A 353 -8.48 5.02 -8.96
N LEU A 354 -9.62 5.42 -8.40
CA LEU A 354 -10.67 4.50 -7.98
C LEU A 354 -11.37 3.95 -9.23
N LEU A 355 -11.40 2.64 -9.37
CA LEU A 355 -12.10 1.93 -10.44
C LEU A 355 -13.23 1.08 -9.86
N LEU A 356 -14.47 1.46 -10.15
CA LEU A 356 -15.66 0.67 -9.85
C LEU A 356 -16.10 -0.05 -11.13
N GLU A 357 -15.86 -1.36 -11.19
CA GLU A 357 -16.25 -2.15 -12.36
C GLU A 357 -17.67 -2.70 -12.27
N ASP A 358 -18.32 -2.79 -13.43
CA ASP A 358 -19.64 -3.40 -13.65
C ASP A 358 -20.69 -2.93 -12.63
N VAL A 359 -20.81 -1.60 -12.50
CA VAL A 359 -21.72 -0.98 -11.52
C VAL A 359 -23.19 -1.36 -11.72
N ASP A 360 -23.57 -1.78 -12.93
CA ASP A 360 -24.91 -2.29 -13.24
C ASP A 360 -25.16 -3.71 -12.67
N ALA A 361 -24.15 -4.57 -12.61
CA ALA A 361 -24.31 -5.95 -12.12
C ALA A 361 -24.69 -5.99 -10.63
N ALA A 362 -24.07 -5.12 -9.82
CA ALA A 362 -24.39 -4.99 -8.40
C ALA A 362 -25.83 -4.50 -8.16
N LEU A 363 -26.37 -3.69 -9.07
CA LEU A 363 -27.73 -3.14 -8.95
C LEU A 363 -28.81 -4.16 -9.38
N VAL A 364 -28.49 -5.07 -10.30
CA VAL A 364 -29.43 -6.07 -10.86
C VAL A 364 -29.64 -7.29 -9.96
N ASN A 365 -28.64 -7.70 -9.17
CA ASN A 365 -28.74 -8.81 -8.20
C ASN A 365 -29.85 -8.62 -7.14
N ARG A 366 -30.48 -7.44 -7.10
CA ARG A 366 -31.70 -7.12 -6.33
C ARG A 366 -32.96 -7.83 -6.84
N ARG A 367 -33.04 -8.21 -8.12
CA ARG A 367 -34.28 -8.72 -8.74
C ARG A 367 -34.50 -10.22 -8.54
N GLN A 368 -33.45 -11.00 -8.25
CA GLN A 368 -33.58 -12.39 -7.85
C GLN A 368 -33.56 -12.48 -6.33
N ARG A 369 -34.73 -12.33 -5.71
CA ARG A 369 -34.93 -12.83 -4.34
C ARG A 369 -34.85 -14.35 -4.42
N ASP A 370 -33.91 -14.96 -3.69
CA ASP A 370 -34.05 -16.37 -3.37
C ASP A 370 -35.37 -16.57 -2.58
N PRO A 371 -36.10 -17.68 -2.82
CA PRO A 371 -37.34 -18.00 -2.10
C PRO A 371 -37.15 -18.05 -0.57
N ASP A 372 -35.91 -18.25 -0.11
CA ASP A 372 -35.54 -18.36 1.31
C ASP A 372 -35.33 -17.01 2.01
N GLY A 373 -35.54 -15.88 1.33
CA GLY A 373 -35.50 -14.54 1.93
C GLY A 373 -34.12 -14.04 2.35
N TYR A 374 -33.06 -14.83 2.16
CA TYR A 374 -31.69 -14.46 2.50
C TYR A 374 -31.04 -13.68 1.35
N SER A 375 -31.16 -12.36 1.37
CA SER A 375 -30.31 -11.51 0.53
C SER A 375 -28.96 -11.41 1.21
N GLY A 376 -27.91 -12.02 0.66
CA GLY A 376 -26.55 -11.74 1.12
C GLY A 376 -26.34 -10.22 1.16
N ARG A 377 -25.79 -9.69 2.26
CA ARG A 377 -25.51 -8.26 2.41
C ARG A 377 -24.60 -7.83 1.25
N THR A 378 -25.21 -7.21 0.25
CA THR A 378 -24.59 -6.74 -0.99
C THR A 378 -24.69 -5.23 -1.02
N VAL A 379 -23.85 -4.58 -1.82
CA VAL A 379 -23.88 -3.13 -1.98
C VAL A 379 -25.23 -2.68 -2.52
N THR A 380 -25.89 -1.76 -1.82
CA THR A 380 -27.14 -1.15 -2.26
C THR A 380 -26.87 0.05 -3.16
N ALA A 381 -27.85 0.45 -3.98
CA ALA A 381 -27.74 1.68 -4.78
C ALA A 381 -27.49 2.89 -3.86
N SER A 382 -28.28 3.01 -2.81
CA SER A 382 -28.15 4.08 -1.81
C SER A 382 -26.79 4.04 -1.10
N GLY A 383 -26.28 2.85 -0.79
CA GLY A 383 -24.95 2.66 -0.22
C GLY A 383 -23.84 3.16 -1.14
N LEU A 384 -23.88 2.80 -2.42
CA LEU A 384 -22.94 3.31 -3.43
C LEU A 384 -23.03 4.84 -3.55
N LEU A 385 -24.24 5.41 -3.60
CA LEU A 385 -24.43 6.87 -3.67
C LEU A 385 -23.84 7.58 -2.45
N ASN A 386 -24.11 7.06 -1.25
CA ASN A 386 -23.59 7.61 0.00
C ASN A 386 -22.07 7.46 0.09
N ALA A 387 -21.51 6.39 -0.48
CA ALA A 387 -20.07 6.17 -0.49
C ALA A 387 -19.33 7.13 -1.46
N LEU A 388 -19.96 7.49 -2.59
CA LEU A 388 -19.38 8.41 -3.57
C LEU A 388 -19.49 9.89 -3.16
N ASP A 389 -20.59 10.28 -2.52
CA ASP A 389 -20.93 11.70 -2.25
C ASP A 389 -20.89 12.09 -0.77
N GLY A 390 -21.00 11.11 0.13
CA GLY A 390 -21.14 11.35 1.56
C GLY A 390 -19.91 12.01 2.20
N LEU A 391 -20.06 12.46 3.45
CA LEU A 391 -19.00 13.10 4.24
C LEU A 391 -17.76 12.21 4.44
N ALA A 392 -17.89 10.90 4.22
CA ALA A 392 -16.81 9.92 4.27
C ALA A 392 -16.03 9.82 2.94
N ALA A 393 -16.47 10.47 1.87
CA ALA A 393 -15.74 10.54 0.62
C ALA A 393 -14.55 11.50 0.80
N GLY A 394 -13.36 10.93 1.08
CA GLY A 394 -12.12 11.68 1.19
C GLY A 394 -11.86 12.58 -0.03
N GLU A 395 -11.16 13.69 0.21
CA GLU A 395 -10.73 14.65 -0.82
C GLU A 395 -9.61 14.07 -1.70
N ASP A 396 -9.29 14.75 -2.81
CA ASP A 396 -8.26 14.35 -3.79
C ASP A 396 -8.53 12.98 -4.45
N ARG A 397 -9.69 12.89 -5.11
CA ARG A 397 -10.16 11.63 -5.70
C ARG A 397 -10.54 11.75 -7.17
N ILE A 398 -10.00 10.84 -7.98
CA ILE A 398 -10.46 10.53 -9.33
C ILE A 398 -11.14 9.17 -9.32
N ALA A 399 -12.41 9.12 -9.71
CA ALA A 399 -13.20 7.89 -9.77
C ALA A 399 -13.65 7.59 -11.20
N PHE A 400 -13.42 6.38 -11.67
CA PHE A 400 -13.97 5.83 -12.90
C PHE A 400 -14.96 4.73 -12.59
N LEU A 401 -16.15 4.85 -13.16
CA LEU A 401 -17.20 3.83 -13.15
C LEU A 401 -17.27 3.22 -14.55
N THR A 402 -17.38 1.90 -14.63
CA THR A 402 -17.64 1.21 -15.91
C THR A 402 -18.97 0.47 -15.87
N THR A 403 -19.72 0.53 -16.96
CA THR A 403 -20.96 -0.22 -17.11
C THR A 403 -21.15 -0.71 -18.54
N ASN A 404 -21.83 -1.85 -18.71
CA ASN A 404 -22.26 -2.30 -20.03
C ASN A 404 -23.66 -1.79 -20.40
N HIS A 405 -24.47 -1.41 -19.41
CA HIS A 405 -25.87 -1.05 -19.56
C HIS A 405 -26.22 0.20 -18.76
N ILE A 406 -26.04 1.36 -19.39
CA ILE A 406 -26.32 2.66 -18.78
C ILE A 406 -27.80 2.81 -18.36
N ASP A 407 -28.71 2.18 -19.09
CA ASP A 407 -30.15 2.14 -18.84
C ASP A 407 -30.52 1.47 -17.50
N ARG A 408 -29.61 0.68 -16.93
CA ARG A 408 -29.80 0.01 -15.63
C ARG A 408 -29.33 0.84 -14.45
N LEU A 409 -28.67 1.97 -14.68
CA LEU A 409 -28.17 2.82 -13.61
C LEU A 409 -29.25 3.75 -13.07
N ASP A 410 -29.21 3.98 -11.76
CA ASP A 410 -30.07 4.98 -11.12
C ASP A 410 -29.69 6.38 -11.62
N PRO A 411 -30.63 7.19 -12.13
CA PRO A 411 -30.37 8.59 -12.52
C PRO A 411 -29.75 9.44 -11.40
N ALA A 412 -29.92 9.07 -10.13
CA ALA A 412 -29.26 9.74 -9.02
C ALA A 412 -27.73 9.51 -8.98
N LEU A 413 -27.22 8.44 -9.59
CA LEU A 413 -25.78 8.13 -9.65
C LEU A 413 -25.04 9.07 -10.62
N ILE A 414 -25.70 9.45 -11.71
CA ILE A 414 -25.10 10.23 -12.81
C ILE A 414 -25.21 11.75 -12.63
N ARG A 415 -25.57 12.23 -11.44
CA ARG A 415 -25.67 13.67 -11.18
C ARG A 415 -24.27 14.31 -11.08
N PRO A 416 -24.12 15.57 -11.53
CA PRO A 416 -22.88 16.34 -11.33
C PRO A 416 -22.44 16.34 -9.87
N GLY A 417 -21.13 16.23 -9.63
CA GLY A 417 -20.53 16.04 -8.31
C GLY A 417 -20.35 14.58 -7.89
N ARG A 418 -20.99 13.64 -8.61
CA ARG A 418 -20.77 12.17 -8.50
C ARG A 418 -20.17 11.62 -9.80
N VAL A 419 -20.79 11.98 -10.92
CA VAL A 419 -20.29 11.73 -12.28
C VAL A 419 -20.33 13.06 -13.01
N ASP A 420 -19.16 13.59 -13.34
CA ASP A 420 -18.99 14.89 -13.97
C ASP A 420 -18.82 14.77 -15.49
N MET A 421 -18.30 13.63 -15.95
CA MET A 421 -18.13 13.34 -17.37
C MET A 421 -18.60 11.92 -17.70
N MET A 422 -19.42 11.81 -18.75
CA MET A 422 -19.94 10.54 -19.25
C MET A 422 -19.46 10.34 -20.69
N VAL A 423 -18.90 9.16 -20.97
CA VAL A 423 -18.35 8.84 -22.29
C VAL A 423 -18.83 7.46 -22.74
N ARG A 424 -19.46 7.42 -23.92
CA ARG A 424 -19.79 6.17 -24.60
C ARG A 424 -18.55 5.63 -25.29
N ILE A 425 -18.16 4.40 -24.98
CA ILE A 425 -17.14 3.63 -25.70
C ILE A 425 -17.85 2.50 -26.45
N GLY A 426 -18.25 2.83 -27.67
CA GLY A 426 -19.10 2.01 -28.53
C GLY A 426 -18.36 0.91 -29.31
N GLU A 427 -19.05 0.43 -30.32
CA GLU A 427 -18.58 -0.58 -31.27
C GLU A 427 -17.42 -0.05 -32.13
N ALA A 428 -16.69 -0.94 -32.80
CA ALA A 428 -15.51 -0.55 -33.56
C ALA A 428 -15.88 0.39 -34.72
N THR A 429 -15.28 1.59 -34.75
CA THR A 429 -15.42 2.54 -35.85
C THR A 429 -14.39 2.30 -36.94
N ARG A 430 -14.62 2.86 -38.15
CA ARG A 430 -13.64 2.82 -39.23
C ARG A 430 -12.29 3.40 -38.79
N TYR A 431 -12.31 4.50 -38.03
CA TYR A 431 -11.11 5.11 -37.46
C TYR A 431 -10.36 4.12 -36.58
N GLN A 432 -11.05 3.47 -35.64
CA GLN A 432 -10.43 2.50 -34.74
C GLN A 432 -9.85 1.30 -35.51
N ALA A 433 -10.59 0.75 -36.48
CA ALA A 433 -10.11 -0.35 -37.31
C ALA A 433 -8.85 0.02 -38.11
N THR A 434 -8.80 1.24 -38.65
CA THR A 434 -7.64 1.79 -39.37
C THR A 434 -6.42 1.87 -38.44
N GLN A 435 -6.57 2.51 -37.28
CA GLN A 435 -5.50 2.66 -36.30
C GLN A 435 -5.02 1.30 -35.75
N MET A 436 -5.94 0.34 -35.58
CA MET A 436 -5.58 -1.01 -35.17
C MET A 436 -4.79 -1.73 -36.26
N TRP A 437 -5.18 -1.60 -37.53
CA TRP A 437 -4.45 -2.19 -38.64
C TRP A 437 -3.02 -1.65 -38.71
N ASP A 438 -2.85 -0.33 -38.72
CA ASP A 438 -1.53 0.32 -38.79
C ASP A 438 -0.63 -0.13 -37.62
N ARG A 439 -1.21 -0.37 -36.44
CA ARG A 439 -0.46 -0.84 -35.27
C ARG A 439 0.01 -2.29 -35.36
N TYR A 440 -0.76 -3.17 -36.02
CA TYR A 440 -0.48 -4.61 -36.08
C TYR A 440 0.27 -5.04 -37.34
N TYR A 441 0.04 -4.35 -38.46
CA TYR A 441 0.57 -4.71 -39.78
C TYR A 441 1.28 -3.54 -40.47
N GLY A 442 1.41 -2.35 -39.88
CA GLY A 442 2.00 -1.19 -40.55
C GLY A 442 3.48 -1.35 -40.93
N ASP A 443 4.18 -2.31 -40.33
CA ASP A 443 5.53 -2.73 -40.73
C ASP A 443 5.55 -3.58 -42.02
N ILE A 444 4.45 -4.28 -42.30
CA ILE A 444 4.28 -5.18 -43.45
C ILE A 444 3.53 -4.49 -44.60
N ASP A 445 2.43 -3.79 -44.29
CA ASP A 445 1.51 -3.14 -45.24
C ASP A 445 1.89 -1.67 -45.47
N GLN A 446 3.07 -1.44 -46.05
CA GLN A 446 3.61 -0.09 -46.26
C GLN A 446 2.85 0.72 -47.32
N ASP A 447 2.19 0.05 -48.27
CA ASP A 447 1.37 0.68 -49.31
C ASP A 447 -0.09 0.86 -48.87
N HIS A 448 -0.45 0.40 -47.67
CA HIS A 448 -1.79 0.41 -47.11
C HIS A 448 -2.85 -0.35 -47.95
N SER A 449 -2.41 -1.19 -48.88
CA SER A 449 -3.31 -1.94 -49.76
C SER A 449 -4.09 -3.02 -48.99
N GLY A 450 -3.47 -3.64 -47.99
CA GLY A 450 -4.11 -4.58 -47.08
C GLY A 450 -5.16 -3.89 -46.22
N ARG A 451 -4.82 -2.71 -45.69
CA ARG A 451 -5.72 -1.88 -44.87
C ARG A 451 -7.01 -1.55 -45.60
N GLU A 452 -6.93 -1.01 -46.82
CA GLU A 452 -8.12 -0.63 -47.58
C GLU A 452 -8.98 -1.86 -47.93
N ARG A 453 -8.36 -2.99 -48.27
CA ARG A 453 -9.09 -4.26 -48.50
C ARG A 453 -9.79 -4.76 -47.24
N PHE A 454 -9.12 -4.69 -46.09
CA PHE A 454 -9.70 -5.08 -44.81
C PHE A 454 -10.89 -4.19 -44.43
N LEU A 455 -10.72 -2.87 -44.49
CA LEU A 455 -11.78 -1.91 -44.19
C LEU A 455 -12.98 -2.08 -45.12
N LYS A 456 -12.74 -2.23 -46.43
CA LYS A 456 -13.79 -2.52 -47.41
C LYS A 456 -14.55 -3.81 -47.07
N LYS A 457 -13.83 -4.88 -46.69
CA LYS A 457 -14.46 -6.13 -46.26
C LYS A 457 -15.31 -5.95 -45.00
N LEU A 458 -14.87 -5.13 -44.04
CA LEU A 458 -15.68 -4.82 -42.85
C LEU A 458 -16.93 -3.99 -43.18
N ASP A 459 -16.83 -3.05 -44.12
CA ASP A 459 -17.98 -2.28 -44.62
C ASP A 459 -19.00 -3.18 -45.33
N GLU A 460 -18.53 -4.08 -46.21
CA GLU A 460 -19.36 -5.06 -46.92
C GLU A 460 -20.11 -6.00 -45.96
N LEU A 461 -19.46 -6.36 -44.84
CA LEU A 461 -20.07 -7.16 -43.78
C LEU A 461 -20.96 -6.36 -42.83
N GLY A 462 -20.96 -5.02 -42.96
CA GLY A 462 -21.71 -4.10 -42.12
C GLY A 462 -21.28 -4.09 -40.66
N LEU A 463 -20.00 -4.39 -40.36
CA LEU A 463 -19.52 -4.64 -39.00
C LEU A 463 -19.03 -3.39 -38.24
N LEU A 464 -18.78 -2.30 -38.97
CA LEU A 464 -18.31 -1.05 -38.39
C LEU A 464 -19.48 -0.19 -37.90
N GLY A 465 -19.32 0.42 -36.74
CA GLY A 465 -20.28 1.38 -36.21
C GLY A 465 -20.26 2.67 -37.01
N ASN A 466 -21.11 2.75 -38.05
CA ASN A 466 -21.41 4.00 -38.76
C ASN A 466 -22.87 4.34 -38.50
N ASP A 467 -23.11 5.47 -37.83
CA ASP A 467 -24.44 5.81 -37.31
C ASP A 467 -25.47 6.20 -38.39
N ASN A 468 -25.15 6.33 -39.69
CA ASN A 468 -26.09 7.01 -40.61
C ASN A 468 -25.93 6.78 -42.14
N GLN A 469 -25.88 5.55 -42.66
CA GLN A 469 -25.96 5.40 -44.13
C GLN A 469 -26.92 4.34 -44.68
N ASN A 470 -27.44 3.39 -43.88
CA ASN A 470 -28.47 2.49 -44.42
C ASN A 470 -29.39 1.88 -43.34
N PRO A 471 -30.66 2.30 -43.24
CA PRO A 471 -31.64 1.76 -42.28
C PRO A 471 -31.96 0.26 -42.47
N GLU A 472 -31.70 -0.28 -43.66
CA GLU A 472 -32.00 -1.68 -44.03
C GLU A 472 -30.82 -2.65 -43.85
N ALA A 473 -29.62 -2.15 -43.52
CA ALA A 473 -28.47 -3.02 -43.30
C ALA A 473 -28.64 -3.84 -42.00
N PRO A 474 -28.27 -5.13 -42.00
CA PRO A 474 -28.31 -5.93 -40.78
C PRO A 474 -27.42 -5.27 -39.72
N LYS A 475 -27.98 -4.97 -38.54
CA LYS A 475 -27.29 -4.37 -37.39
C LYS A 475 -26.30 -5.35 -36.77
N ARG A 476 -25.24 -5.69 -37.50
CA ARG A 476 -24.13 -6.52 -37.02
C ARG A 476 -23.05 -5.58 -36.57
N HIS A 477 -22.53 -5.75 -35.36
CA HIS A 477 -21.48 -4.86 -34.87
C HIS A 477 -20.35 -5.70 -34.31
N THR A 478 -19.12 -5.24 -34.52
CA THR A 478 -17.94 -5.88 -33.95
C THR A 478 -17.32 -5.04 -32.85
N SER A 479 -16.61 -5.69 -31.93
CA SER A 479 -15.87 -5.01 -30.86
C SER A 479 -14.40 -4.89 -31.24
N THR A 480 -13.72 -3.88 -30.69
CA THR A 480 -12.27 -3.75 -30.82
C THR A 480 -11.55 -4.99 -30.28
N ALA A 481 -12.09 -5.66 -29.25
CA ALA A 481 -11.54 -6.93 -28.76
C ALA A 481 -11.61 -8.07 -29.81
N ALA A 482 -12.69 -8.15 -30.58
CA ALA A 482 -12.84 -9.15 -31.64
C ALA A 482 -11.81 -8.93 -32.76
N ILE A 483 -11.67 -7.69 -33.23
CA ILE A 483 -10.64 -7.30 -34.21
C ILE A 483 -9.23 -7.62 -33.66
N GLN A 484 -8.98 -7.28 -32.40
CA GLN A 484 -7.70 -7.57 -31.75
C GLN A 484 -7.43 -9.08 -31.68
N GLY A 485 -8.46 -9.90 -31.47
CA GLY A 485 -8.38 -11.36 -31.48
C GLY A 485 -8.02 -11.91 -32.86
N LEU A 486 -8.66 -11.40 -33.91
CA LEU A 486 -8.36 -11.78 -35.30
C LEU A 486 -6.90 -11.50 -35.67
N PHE A 487 -6.38 -10.32 -35.32
CA PHE A 487 -4.99 -9.96 -35.61
C PHE A 487 -3.99 -10.77 -34.78
N GLN A 488 -4.34 -11.11 -33.53
CA GLN A 488 -3.52 -11.99 -32.70
C GLN A 488 -3.50 -13.43 -33.19
N PHE A 489 -4.54 -13.90 -33.87
CA PHE A 489 -4.54 -15.20 -34.52
C PHE A 489 -3.66 -15.19 -35.78
N ASN A 490 -3.66 -14.08 -36.51
CA ASN A 490 -2.96 -13.88 -37.79
C ASN A 490 -1.68 -13.05 -37.64
N LYS A 491 -0.78 -13.43 -36.72
CA LYS A 491 0.45 -12.68 -36.45
C LYS A 491 1.36 -12.69 -37.68
N GLY A 492 1.61 -11.52 -38.25
CA GLY A 492 2.46 -11.37 -39.44
C GLY A 492 1.82 -11.85 -40.75
N ASP A 493 0.56 -12.27 -40.74
CA ASP A 493 -0.18 -12.70 -41.94
C ASP A 493 -1.38 -11.77 -42.18
N MET A 494 -1.16 -10.71 -42.95
CA MET A 494 -2.22 -9.74 -43.26
C MET A 494 -3.31 -10.35 -44.17
N GLU A 495 -2.95 -11.27 -45.07
CA GLU A 495 -3.90 -11.90 -46.00
C GLU A 495 -4.81 -12.88 -45.25
N GLY A 496 -4.25 -13.63 -44.28
CA GLY A 496 -5.01 -14.46 -43.37
C GLY A 496 -6.06 -13.66 -42.59
N ALA A 497 -5.68 -12.49 -42.07
CA ALA A 497 -6.60 -11.60 -41.37
C ALA A 497 -7.76 -11.11 -42.25
N ILE A 498 -7.50 -10.72 -43.50
CA ILE A 498 -8.54 -10.28 -44.44
C ILE A 498 -9.49 -11.43 -44.79
N LYS A 499 -8.96 -12.62 -45.09
CA LYS A 499 -9.76 -13.80 -45.42
C LYS A 499 -10.65 -14.24 -44.26
N MET A 500 -10.16 -14.14 -43.03
CA MET A 500 -10.90 -14.52 -41.82
C MET A 500 -11.75 -13.39 -41.22
N ALA A 501 -11.89 -12.24 -41.89
CA ALA A 501 -12.72 -11.13 -41.41
C ALA A 501 -14.21 -11.53 -41.22
N GLU A 502 -14.71 -12.53 -41.96
CA GLU A 502 -16.06 -13.09 -41.77
C GLU A 502 -16.25 -13.71 -40.38
N GLY A 503 -15.17 -14.13 -39.72
CA GLY A 503 -15.18 -14.61 -38.34
C GLY A 503 -15.50 -13.54 -37.29
N LEU A 504 -15.51 -12.25 -37.68
CA LEU A 504 -15.88 -11.13 -36.81
C LEU A 504 -17.39 -10.92 -36.69
N ILE A 505 -18.20 -11.66 -37.47
CA ILE A 505 -19.64 -11.66 -37.36
C ILE A 505 -20.00 -12.25 -35.98
N PRO A 506 -20.75 -11.51 -35.12
CA PRO A 506 -21.18 -12.03 -33.84
C PRO A 506 -21.93 -13.34 -34.01
N ARG A 507 -21.46 -14.40 -33.35
CA ARG A 507 -22.18 -15.68 -33.29
C ARG A 507 -23.23 -15.57 -32.19
N THR A 508 -24.50 -15.56 -32.54
CA THR A 508 -25.58 -15.85 -31.58
C THR A 508 -25.54 -17.33 -31.25
N PHE A 509 -24.99 -17.67 -30.09
CA PHE A 509 -25.20 -18.99 -29.51
C PHE A 509 -26.62 -19.02 -28.97
N GLU A 510 -27.55 -19.57 -29.74
CA GLU A 510 -28.81 -20.01 -29.17
C GLU A 510 -28.50 -21.17 -28.22
N PRO A 511 -28.96 -21.15 -26.96
CA PRO A 511 -28.86 -22.32 -26.11
C PRO A 511 -29.66 -23.43 -26.80
N GLU A 512 -28.98 -24.47 -27.28
CA GLU A 512 -29.66 -25.67 -27.78
C GLU A 512 -30.66 -26.11 -26.70
N THR A 513 -31.95 -26.12 -27.05
CA THR A 513 -32.96 -26.82 -26.24
C THR A 513 -32.40 -28.20 -25.95
N PRO A 514 -32.31 -28.62 -24.67
CA PRO A 514 -31.68 -29.89 -24.34
C PRO A 514 -32.52 -31.01 -24.97
N SER A 515 -32.10 -31.49 -26.14
CA SER A 515 -32.53 -32.77 -26.68
C SER A 515 -32.01 -33.83 -25.71
N ALA A 516 -32.92 -34.65 -25.20
CA ALA A 516 -32.68 -35.63 -24.15
C ALA A 516 -31.85 -36.84 -24.61
N GLU A 517 -30.80 -36.64 -25.41
CA GLU A 517 -29.85 -37.67 -25.84
C GLU A 517 -28.67 -36.96 -26.54
N GLY A 518 -27.51 -36.87 -25.89
CA GLY A 518 -26.33 -36.27 -26.52
C GLY A 518 -25.25 -35.83 -25.54
N THR A 519 -24.62 -36.78 -24.85
CA THR A 519 -23.41 -36.54 -24.08
C THR A 519 -22.27 -36.11 -25.02
N ILE A 520 -21.92 -34.82 -25.04
CA ILE A 520 -20.75 -34.32 -25.76
C ILE A 520 -19.51 -34.64 -24.92
N LYS A 521 -18.73 -35.63 -25.35
CA LYS A 521 -17.34 -35.80 -24.89
C LYS A 521 -16.48 -34.74 -25.56
N SER A 522 -15.87 -33.83 -24.79
CA SER A 522 -14.76 -33.03 -25.29
C SER A 522 -13.53 -33.93 -25.54
N PRO A 523 -12.84 -33.81 -26.68
CA PRO A 523 -11.59 -34.54 -26.90
C PRO A 523 -10.50 -34.04 -25.95
N ALA A 524 -9.69 -34.99 -25.50
CA ALA A 524 -8.66 -34.89 -24.47
C ALA A 524 -7.53 -33.90 -24.80
#